data_AF-A0A7I9XUQ6-F1
#
_entry.id   AF-A0A7I9XUQ6-F1
#
_cell.length_a   1.000
_cell.length_b   1.000
_cell.length_c   1.000
_cell.angle_alpha   90.00
_cell.angle_beta   90.00
_cell.angle_gamma   90.00
#
_symmetry.space_group_name_H-M   'P 1'
#
loop_
_entity.id
_entity.type
_entity.pdbx_description
1 polymer ?
#
loop_
_entity_poly.entity_id
_entity_poly.type
_entity_poly.pdbx_seq_one_letter_code
_entity_poly.pdbx_strand_id
1 'polypeptide(L)'
;MAAEARVPIIPLIVWGAHRIWTKDHPKNLGRKKIPIAVAVGAPMCAAEGVEQTNAALRESMTALLHRVQQEYPHPPGVWWVPHRLGGSAPTLAEAARMDAAEFAARAAHHTQQKSGSGWAGRGE
;
A
#
# COMPACT_ATOMS: atom_id res chain seq x y z
N MET A 1 5.17 -17.47 -12.26
CA MET A 1 6.56 -16.96 -12.08
C MET A 1 7.35 -17.77 -11.05
N ALA A 2 7.27 -17.52 -9.73
CA ALA A 2 8.17 -18.17 -8.75
C ALA A 2 8.02 -19.71 -8.68
N ALA A 3 6.78 -20.21 -8.69
CA ALA A 3 6.49 -21.65 -8.72
C ALA A 3 7.07 -22.31 -9.99
N GLU A 4 6.77 -21.75 -11.16
CA GLU A 4 7.25 -22.25 -12.46
C GLU A 4 8.78 -22.27 -12.55
N ALA A 5 9.42 -21.21 -12.06
CA ALA A 5 10.88 -21.07 -12.07
C ALA A 5 11.57 -21.87 -10.95
N ARG A 6 10.82 -22.45 -10.01
CA ARG A 6 11.34 -23.18 -8.83
C ARG A 6 12.35 -22.37 -8.02
N VAL A 7 12.07 -21.07 -7.84
CA VAL A 7 12.88 -20.15 -7.05
C VAL A 7 12.14 -19.70 -5.79
N PRO A 8 12.86 -19.42 -4.69
CA PRO A 8 12.23 -18.94 -3.47
C PRO A 8 11.71 -17.50 -3.61
N ILE A 9 10.65 -17.20 -2.86
CA ILE A 9 10.14 -15.86 -2.62
C ILE A 9 10.79 -15.34 -1.34
N ILE A 10 11.26 -14.08 -1.35
CA ILE A 10 11.83 -13.42 -0.17
C ILE A 10 10.82 -12.38 0.35
N PRO A 11 10.19 -12.60 1.51
CA PRO A 11 9.34 -11.60 2.15
C PRO A 11 10.17 -10.38 2.57
N LEU A 12 9.70 -9.17 2.27
CA LEU A 12 10.43 -7.94 2.57
C LEU A 12 9.48 -6.82 2.99
N ILE A 13 9.81 -6.13 4.07
CA ILE A 13 9.09 -4.95 4.56
C ILE A 13 10.01 -3.74 4.47
N VAL A 14 9.49 -2.64 3.91
CA VAL A 14 10.11 -1.31 3.97
C VAL A 14 9.16 -0.40 4.74
N TRP A 15 9.65 0.20 5.82
CA TRP A 15 8.87 1.10 6.67
C TRP A 15 9.53 2.48 6.79
N GLY A 16 8.71 3.53 6.79
CA GLY A 16 9.14 4.93 6.82
C GLY A 16 9.21 5.60 5.45
N ALA A 17 9.33 4.84 4.35
CA ALA A 17 9.42 5.41 2.99
C ALA A 17 8.15 6.19 2.59
N HIS A 18 6.99 5.72 3.04
CA HIS A 18 5.70 6.40 2.85
C HIS A 18 5.66 7.82 3.47
N ARG A 19 6.57 8.15 4.41
CA ARG A 19 6.67 9.49 5.02
C ARG A 19 7.42 10.49 4.12
N ILE A 20 8.17 10.00 3.13
CA ILE A 20 8.82 10.84 2.12
C ILE A 20 7.76 11.28 1.11
N TRP A 21 6.99 10.31 0.61
CA TRP A 21 5.88 10.57 -0.29
C TRP A 21 4.93 9.37 -0.29
N THR A 22 3.65 9.64 -0.05
CA THR A 22 2.55 8.70 -0.27
C THR A 22 1.38 9.45 -0.91
N LYS A 23 0.41 8.70 -1.42
CA LYS A 23 -0.84 9.25 -1.95
C LYS A 23 -1.57 10.06 -0.87
N ASP A 24 -2.24 11.13 -1.27
CA ASP A 24 -3.07 12.00 -0.41
C ASP A 24 -2.34 12.70 0.76
N HIS A 25 -1.00 12.70 0.76
CA HIS A 25 -0.18 13.45 1.72
C HIS A 25 0.84 14.36 1.03
N PRO A 26 1.19 15.53 1.61
CA PRO A 26 2.21 16.42 1.08
C PRO A 26 3.56 15.72 0.93
N LYS A 27 4.25 15.97 -0.19
CA LYS A 27 5.59 15.41 -0.43
C LYS A 27 6.60 16.03 0.52
N ASN A 28 7.52 15.21 1.01
CA ASN A 28 8.54 15.58 1.97
C ASN A 28 9.95 15.33 1.42
N LEU A 29 10.26 15.98 0.29
CA LEU A 29 11.45 15.71 -0.54
C LEU A 29 12.75 16.40 -0.04
N GLY A 30 12.73 16.96 1.17
CA GLY A 30 13.90 17.62 1.77
C GLY A 30 14.77 16.68 2.61
N ARG A 31 15.91 17.19 3.12
CA ARG A 31 16.80 16.44 4.03
C ARG A 31 16.25 16.34 5.46
N LYS A 32 15.09 15.71 5.64
CA LYS A 32 14.43 15.57 6.95
C LYS A 32 14.88 14.36 7.77
N LYS A 33 15.95 13.66 7.35
CA LYS A 33 16.53 12.49 8.03
C LYS A 33 15.47 11.48 8.50
N ILE A 34 14.51 11.18 7.61
CA ILE A 34 13.46 10.21 7.91
C ILE A 34 14.10 8.81 7.98
N PRO A 35 14.03 8.11 9.13
CA PRO A 35 14.60 6.77 9.23
C PRO A 35 13.83 5.81 8.33
N ILE A 36 14.53 4.95 7.60
CA ILE A 36 13.91 3.89 6.79
C ILE A 36 14.35 2.56 7.39
N ALA A 37 13.40 1.75 7.81
CA ALA A 37 13.66 0.40 8.30
C ALA A 37 13.36 -0.60 7.20
N VAL A 38 14.25 -1.57 7.02
CA VAL A 38 14.08 -2.68 6.07
C VAL A 38 14.23 -3.98 6.84
N ALA A 39 13.24 -4.86 6.74
CA ALA A 39 13.29 -6.20 7.32
C ALA A 39 13.11 -7.25 6.23
N VAL A 40 13.97 -8.27 6.28
CA VAL A 40 13.99 -9.38 5.33
C VAL A 40 13.58 -10.64 6.07
N GLY A 41 12.58 -11.35 5.52
CA GLY A 41 12.10 -12.62 6.04
C GLY A 41 12.93 -13.81 5.55
N ALA A 42 12.67 -14.96 6.15
CA ALA A 42 13.20 -16.22 5.65
C ALA A 42 12.66 -16.50 4.22
N PRO A 43 13.49 -17.07 3.32
CA PRO A 43 13.02 -17.54 2.02
C PRO A 43 11.88 -18.55 2.17
N MET A 44 10.89 -18.47 1.28
CA MET A 44 9.77 -19.43 1.24
C MET A 44 9.52 -19.92 -0.18
N CYS A 45 9.11 -21.18 -0.32
CA CYS A 45 8.70 -21.72 -1.61
C CYS A 45 7.26 -21.30 -1.93
N ALA A 46 6.97 -21.13 -3.23
CA ALA A 46 5.58 -21.03 -3.67
C ALA A 46 4.87 -22.37 -3.42
N ALA A 47 3.64 -22.31 -2.91
CA ALA A 47 2.77 -23.47 -2.77
C ALA A 47 2.22 -23.89 -4.14
N GLU A 48 1.50 -25.02 -4.19
CA GLU A 48 0.83 -25.49 -5.41
C GLU A 48 -0.19 -24.48 -5.95
N GLY A 49 -0.85 -23.74 -5.06
CA GLY A 49 -1.84 -22.72 -5.43
C GLY A 49 -1.42 -21.30 -5.04
N VAL A 50 -1.93 -20.34 -5.83
CA VAL A 50 -1.70 -18.90 -5.63
C VAL A 50 -2.29 -18.41 -4.31
N GLU A 51 -3.49 -18.87 -3.95
CA GLU A 51 -4.14 -18.47 -2.69
C GLU A 51 -3.35 -18.93 -1.47
N GLN A 52 -2.85 -20.18 -1.47
CA GLN A 52 -2.02 -20.69 -0.38
C GLN A 52 -0.69 -19.94 -0.30
N THR A 53 -0.06 -19.65 -1.45
CA THR A 53 1.17 -18.85 -1.52
C THR A 53 0.94 -17.44 -0.96
N ASN A 54 -0.17 -16.79 -1.34
CA ASN A 54 -0.53 -15.45 -0.88
C ASN A 54 -0.83 -15.42 0.62
N ALA A 55 -1.53 -16.42 1.15
CA ALA A 55 -1.82 -16.52 2.58
C ALA A 55 -0.53 -16.65 3.41
N ALA A 56 0.36 -17.56 3.02
CA ALA A 56 1.63 -17.78 3.72
C ALA A 56 2.57 -16.56 3.60
N LEU A 57 2.62 -15.90 2.43
CA LEU A 57 3.39 -14.68 2.25
C LEU A 57 2.84 -13.55 3.13
N ARG A 58 1.51 -13.39 3.18
CA ARG A 58 0.85 -12.38 4.00
C ARG A 58 1.14 -12.59 5.49
N GLU A 59 1.09 -13.83 5.97
CA GLU A 59 1.41 -14.17 7.35
C GLU A 59 2.86 -13.78 7.69
N SER A 60 3.82 -14.21 6.87
CA SER A 60 5.25 -13.90 7.06
C SER A 60 5.51 -12.40 7.05
N MET A 61 4.96 -11.66 6.08
CA MET A 61 5.09 -10.21 5.98
C MET A 61 4.40 -9.47 7.14
N THR A 62 3.28 -9.99 7.66
CA THR A 62 2.58 -9.40 8.80
C THR A 62 3.42 -9.49 10.07
N ALA A 63 4.06 -10.63 10.32
CA ALA A 63 4.98 -10.80 11.45
C ALA A 63 6.16 -9.82 11.36
N LEU A 64 6.79 -9.70 10.17
CA LEU A 64 7.86 -8.74 9.93
C LEU A 64 7.40 -7.30 10.13
N LEU A 65 6.23 -6.95 9.61
CA LEU A 65 5.66 -5.61 9.74
C LEU A 65 5.42 -5.24 11.20
N HIS A 66 4.84 -6.15 11.99
CA HIS A 66 4.59 -5.91 13.41
C HIS A 66 5.89 -5.67 14.18
N ARG A 67 6.93 -6.44 13.90
CA ARG A 67 8.26 -6.24 14.48
C ARG A 67 8.84 -4.88 14.10
N VAL A 68 8.87 -4.57 12.81
CA VAL A 68 9.41 -3.30 12.32
C VAL A 68 8.67 -2.11 12.91
N GLN A 69 7.33 -2.19 12.99
CA GLN A 69 6.54 -1.15 13.62
C GLN A 69 6.93 -0.99 15.10
N GLN A 70 6.93 -2.05 15.91
CA GLN A 70 7.30 -2.01 17.33
C GLN A 70 8.65 -1.30 17.60
N GLU A 71 9.65 -1.58 16.77
CA GLU A 71 11.02 -1.05 16.93
C GLU A 71 11.17 0.39 16.39
N TYR A 72 10.21 0.88 15.60
CA TYR A 72 10.30 2.19 14.95
C TYR A 72 9.83 3.33 15.88
N PRO A 73 10.34 4.58 15.73
CA PRO A 73 9.84 5.70 16.56
C PRO A 73 8.35 5.99 16.34
N HIS A 74 7.60 6.20 17.44
CA HIS A 74 6.16 6.50 17.40
C HIS A 74 5.83 7.87 18.03
N PRO A 75 6.00 8.99 17.31
CA PRO A 75 5.44 10.25 17.76
C PRO A 75 3.91 10.11 17.88
N PRO A 76 3.28 10.53 18.99
CA PRO A 76 1.84 10.39 19.18
C PRO A 76 1.02 11.11 18.10
N GLY A 77 -0.10 10.51 17.71
CA GLY A 77 -1.12 11.11 16.85
C GLY A 77 -0.77 11.25 15.38
N VAL A 78 0.43 10.83 14.94
CA VAL A 78 0.83 10.98 13.54
C VAL A 78 0.11 9.98 12.63
N TRP A 79 -0.26 10.46 11.43
CA TRP A 79 -1.10 9.76 10.45
C TRP A 79 -0.52 8.45 9.90
N TRP A 80 0.78 8.21 10.05
CA TRP A 80 1.46 7.02 9.52
C TRP A 80 1.68 5.95 10.59
N VAL A 81 1.40 6.24 11.86
CA VAL A 81 1.48 5.26 12.95
C VAL A 81 0.10 4.62 13.15
N PRO A 82 0.00 3.28 13.29
CA PRO A 82 -1.25 2.61 13.60
C PRO A 82 -1.89 3.09 14.91
N HIS A 83 -3.23 3.08 14.98
CA HIS A 83 -3.99 3.42 16.19
C HIS A 83 -3.53 2.63 17.44
N ARG A 84 -3.27 1.33 17.28
CA ARG A 84 -2.78 0.48 18.38
C ARG A 84 -1.40 0.89 18.94
N LEU A 85 -0.66 1.71 18.20
CA LEU A 85 0.64 2.26 18.59
C LEU A 85 0.55 3.78 18.87
N GLY A 86 -0.65 4.32 19.08
CA GLY A 86 -0.89 5.71 19.45
C GLY A 86 -0.89 6.70 18.29
N GLY A 87 -0.99 6.24 17.04
CA GLY A 87 -1.11 7.10 15.86
C GLY A 87 -2.53 7.24 15.33
N SER A 88 -2.65 7.77 14.12
CA SER A 88 -3.93 8.05 13.44
C SER A 88 -4.02 7.43 12.05
N ALA A 89 -3.18 6.43 11.75
CA ALA A 89 -3.24 5.75 10.45
C ALA A 89 -4.60 5.04 10.25
N PRO A 90 -5.20 5.14 9.05
CA PRO A 90 -6.51 4.55 8.78
C PRO A 90 -6.58 3.08 9.16
N THR A 91 -7.71 2.68 9.74
CA THR A 91 -8.04 1.28 9.93
C THR A 91 -8.29 0.59 8.58
N LEU A 92 -8.26 -0.75 8.56
CA LEU A 92 -8.54 -1.52 7.35
C LEU A 92 -9.94 -1.22 6.79
N ALA A 93 -10.94 -1.04 7.66
CA ALA A 93 -12.30 -0.71 7.26
C ALA A 93 -12.39 0.70 6.65
N GLU A 94 -11.70 1.68 7.23
CA GLU A 94 -11.64 3.04 6.68
C GLU A 94 -10.91 3.06 5.34
N ALA A 95 -9.79 2.34 5.22
CA ALA A 95 -9.05 2.19 3.98
C ALA A 95 -9.93 1.59 2.87
N ALA A 96 -10.63 0.49 3.16
CA ALA A 96 -11.56 -0.13 2.21
C ALA A 96 -12.67 0.83 1.75
N ARG A 97 -13.21 1.65 2.66
CA ARG A 97 -14.21 2.67 2.34
C ARG A 97 -13.63 3.78 1.45
N MET A 98 -12.41 4.23 1.74
CA MET A 98 -11.72 5.25 0.95
C MET A 98 -11.44 4.76 -0.46
N ASP A 99 -10.94 3.53 -0.60
CA ASP A 99 -10.70 2.91 -1.90
C ASP A 99 -12.00 2.81 -2.71
N ALA A 100 -13.08 2.30 -2.10
CA ALA A 100 -14.39 2.20 -2.76
C ALA A 100 -14.93 3.55 -3.24
N ALA A 101 -14.79 4.60 -2.43
CA ALA A 101 -15.18 5.96 -2.80
C ALA A 101 -14.34 6.50 -3.98
N GLU A 102 -13.03 6.26 -3.97
CA GLU A 102 -12.14 6.63 -5.07
C GLU A 102 -12.50 5.91 -6.38
N PHE A 103 -12.76 4.59 -6.32
CA PHE A 103 -13.20 3.82 -7.48
C PHE A 103 -14.52 4.37 -8.06
N ALA A 104 -15.50 4.68 -7.22
CA ALA A 104 -16.77 5.27 -7.65
C ALA A 104 -16.58 6.64 -8.32
N ALA A 105 -15.74 7.51 -7.73
CA ALA A 105 -15.44 8.83 -8.29
C ALA A 105 -14.75 8.74 -9.66
N ARG A 106 -13.76 7.84 -9.80
CA ARG A 106 -13.07 7.60 -11.08
C ARG A 106 -14.03 7.09 -12.15
N ALA A 107 -14.94 6.17 -11.80
CA ALA A 107 -15.95 5.66 -12.73
C ALA A 107 -16.90 6.77 -13.21
N ALA A 108 -17.36 7.64 -12.31
CA ALA A 108 -18.24 8.76 -12.65
C ALA A 108 -17.56 9.77 -13.59
N HIS A 109 -16.29 10.10 -13.34
CA HIS A 109 -15.51 11.02 -14.18
C HIS A 109 -15.30 10.47 -15.59
N HIS A 110 -15.09 9.16 -15.72
CA HIS A 110 -14.94 8.50 -17.02
C HIS A 110 -16.26 8.50 -17.82
N THR A 111 -17.41 8.34 -17.15
CA THR A 111 -18.73 8.44 -17.80
C THR A 111 -19.02 9.85 -18.32
N GLN A 112 -18.67 10.89 -17.55
CA GLN A 112 -18.84 12.30 -17.98
C GLN A 112 -17.93 12.68 -19.16
N GLN A 113 -16.68 12.19 -19.19
CA GLN A 113 -15.78 12.41 -20.33
C GLN A 113 -16.29 11.75 -21.61
N LYS A 114 -16.91 10.56 -21.52
CA LYS A 114 -17.53 9.89 -22.67
C LYS A 114 -18.77 10.64 -23.18
N SER A 115 -19.56 11.26 -22.33
CA SER A 115 -20.70 12.10 -22.75
C SER A 115 -20.28 13.44 -23.36
N GLY A 116 -19.12 13.99 -22.98
CA GLY A 116 -18.60 15.25 -23.52
C GLY A 116 -17.79 15.12 -24.82
N SER A 117 -17.38 13.90 -25.19
CA SER A 117 -16.60 13.60 -26.40
C SER A 117 -17.47 13.29 -27.64
N GLY A 118 -18.80 13.45 -27.55
CA GLY A 118 -19.73 13.22 -28.65
C GLY A 118 -19.77 14.38 -29.66
N TRP A 119 -18.88 14.34 -30.66
CA TRP A 119 -19.03 14.95 -32.00
C TRP A 119 -19.50 16.42 -32.08
N ALA A 120 -18.57 17.36 -31.90
CA ALA A 120 -18.67 18.70 -32.50
C ALA A 120 -18.09 18.63 -33.93
N GLY A 121 -18.90 18.21 -34.90
CA GLY A 121 -18.50 18.13 -36.29
C GLY A 121 -19.69 18.12 -37.22
N ARG A 122 -20.41 19.24 -37.30
CA ARG A 122 -21.34 19.51 -38.40
C ARG A 122 -21.50 21.01 -38.61
N GLY A 123 -21.29 21.43 -39.85
CA GLY A 123 -21.57 22.76 -40.39
C GLY A 123 -20.28 23.45 -40.84
N GLU A 124 -20.12 23.89 -42.08
CA GLU A 124 -20.95 23.94 -43.29
C GLU A 124 -19.98 24.17 -44.46
#